data_AF-A0A1U7VLQ2-F1
#
_entry.id   AF-A0A1U7VLQ2-F1
#
_cell.length_a   1.000
_cell.length_b   1.000
_cell.length_c   1.000
_cell.angle_alpha   90.00
_cell.angle_beta   90.00
_cell.angle_gamma   90.00
#
_symmetry.space_group_name_H-M   'P 1'
#
loop_
_entity.id
_entity.type
_entity.pdbx_description
1 polymer ?
#
loop_
_entity_poly.entity_id
_entity_poly.type
_entity_poly.pdbx_seq_one_letter_code
_entity_poly.pdbx_strand_id
1 'polypeptide(L)'
;MLIMCYCQCYYYKFQFGTLDPELPGHLLLEQYQAQLVSAVRTALDSSSGPVLLEAGLQLATKILTCKIVSRDQLAVKRIFSLISRPLNEFNDLYYPSFAEWVSCKIKVRLLTAHASLKCYTFAFLKNQQKEISDEYLALLPLFSESSKILGIYWLCLLKDYSYIRTQSFPKENWKPFLDGIQSTLVSTKLLACLEEAWPLILQAVALDAVPLNTYIERSSETENQSVTDLISGYSMVELGSEEFRFLWGFALLLLFQGQDSVLGQSRLPIGSVNAILCGGGVGEEVKSTSLKLCEVVLPVFQVLSAERFFSVGFLTMVSCQELLQVCFFSIFVEDTWDSLAISILSQIVQNCPTDFLKTESFVYLVSELYLALLFKSFTSATSQYHSSQDDIVSVLLTTAPTLLKRYEPKMGLKSILAFLLVGYKCIQRASTEFSLSRIHDFVQCLTSLMKSYVTGKQFS
;
A
#
# COMPACT_ATOMS: atom_id res chain seq x y z
N MET A 1 2.17 -27.72 -25.45
CA MET A 1 2.12 -26.59 -26.41
C MET A 1 0.70 -26.30 -26.90
N LEU A 2 -0.07 -27.28 -27.39
CA LEU A 2 -1.47 -27.09 -27.78
C LEU A 2 -2.39 -26.67 -26.64
N ILE A 3 -2.25 -27.24 -25.43
CA ILE A 3 -3.02 -26.79 -24.24
C ILE A 3 -2.63 -25.36 -23.84
N MET A 4 -1.35 -24.99 -23.88
CA MET A 4 -0.89 -23.62 -23.60
C MET A 4 -1.40 -22.60 -24.62
N CYS A 5 -1.40 -22.93 -25.92
CA CYS A 5 -1.96 -22.07 -26.98
C CYS A 5 -3.50 -22.01 -26.92
N TYR A 6 -4.17 -23.13 -26.63
CA TYR A 6 -5.61 -23.13 -26.35
C TYR A 6 -5.93 -22.30 -25.10
N CYS A 7 -5.10 -22.40 -24.06
CA CYS A 7 -5.22 -21.59 -22.86
C CYS A 7 -5.04 -20.11 -23.20
N GLN A 8 -4.02 -19.73 -23.95
CA GLN A 8 -3.74 -18.31 -24.24
C GLN A 8 -4.83 -17.63 -25.09
N CYS A 9 -5.49 -18.36 -26.00
CA CYS A 9 -6.60 -17.82 -26.81
C CYS A 9 -7.99 -17.91 -26.15
N TYR A 10 -8.28 -18.93 -25.32
CA TYR A 10 -9.58 -19.05 -24.64
C TYR A 10 -9.62 -18.37 -23.24
N TYR A 11 -8.48 -18.15 -22.57
CA TYR A 11 -8.41 -17.57 -21.22
C TYR A 11 -8.52 -16.05 -21.16
N TYR A 12 -8.26 -15.33 -22.26
CA TYR A 12 -8.61 -13.91 -22.33
C TYR A 12 -10.13 -13.68 -22.30
N LYS A 13 -10.93 -14.73 -22.57
CA LYS A 13 -12.39 -14.66 -22.64
C LYS A 13 -13.10 -15.19 -21.39
N PHE A 14 -12.44 -16.00 -20.56
CA PHE A 14 -12.96 -16.50 -19.29
C PHE A 14 -12.29 -15.79 -18.10
N GLN A 15 -13.09 -15.09 -17.29
CA GLN A 15 -12.64 -14.54 -16.02
C GLN A 15 -12.30 -15.71 -15.06
N PHE A 16 -11.09 -15.75 -14.50
CA PHE A 16 -10.67 -16.81 -13.56
C PHE A 16 -11.55 -16.91 -12.30
N GLY A 17 -12.42 -15.92 -12.03
CA GLY A 17 -13.40 -15.91 -10.94
C GLY A 17 -14.84 -16.24 -11.37
N THR A 18 -15.06 -16.80 -12.57
CA THR A 18 -16.40 -17.17 -13.03
C THR A 18 -16.93 -18.37 -12.24
N LEU A 19 -18.10 -18.18 -11.63
CA LEU A 19 -18.84 -19.26 -10.97
C LEU A 19 -19.31 -20.29 -11.98
N ASP A 20 -19.29 -21.55 -11.58
CA ASP A 20 -19.80 -22.65 -12.36
C ASP A 20 -21.32 -22.49 -12.55
N PRO A 21 -21.83 -22.36 -13.80
CA PRO A 21 -23.26 -22.22 -14.06
C PRO A 21 -24.04 -23.49 -13.70
N GLU A 22 -23.39 -24.65 -13.60
CA GLU A 22 -24.01 -25.95 -13.28
C GLU A 22 -23.87 -26.29 -11.78
N LEU A 23 -22.95 -25.66 -11.05
CA LEU A 23 -22.66 -25.92 -9.63
C LEU A 23 -22.58 -24.62 -8.80
N PRO A 24 -23.65 -24.22 -8.08
CA PRO A 24 -23.66 -22.98 -7.32
C PRO A 24 -22.62 -23.01 -6.18
N GLY A 25 -21.75 -22.00 -6.16
CA GLY A 25 -20.70 -21.83 -5.14
C GLY A 25 -19.34 -22.40 -5.51
N HIS A 26 -19.21 -23.06 -6.66
CA HIS A 26 -17.94 -23.54 -7.18
C HIS A 26 -17.42 -22.64 -8.31
N LEU A 27 -16.10 -22.53 -8.46
CA LEU A 27 -15.50 -21.89 -9.64
C LEU A 27 -15.45 -22.88 -10.79
N LEU A 28 -15.78 -22.44 -12.01
CA LEU A 28 -15.74 -23.28 -13.21
C LEU A 28 -14.37 -23.96 -13.40
N LEU A 29 -13.30 -23.25 -13.03
CA LEU A 29 -11.93 -23.74 -13.20
C LEU A 29 -11.45 -24.69 -12.10
N GLU A 30 -12.19 -24.88 -11.02
CA GLU A 30 -11.87 -25.91 -10.00
C GLU A 30 -11.88 -27.32 -10.62
N GLN A 31 -12.77 -27.58 -11.58
CA GLN A 31 -12.84 -28.87 -12.28
C GLN A 31 -11.58 -29.21 -13.08
N TYR A 32 -10.78 -28.19 -13.44
CA TYR A 32 -9.57 -28.32 -14.25
C TYR A 32 -8.28 -28.20 -13.42
N GLN A 33 -8.38 -28.26 -12.09
CA GLN A 33 -7.25 -28.05 -11.17
C GLN A 33 -6.05 -28.95 -11.51
N ALA A 34 -6.26 -30.24 -11.74
CA ALA A 34 -5.17 -31.18 -12.04
C ALA A 34 -4.44 -30.84 -13.36
N GLN A 35 -5.18 -30.48 -14.40
CA GLN A 35 -4.63 -30.08 -15.70
C GLN A 35 -3.86 -28.76 -15.58
N LEU A 36 -4.41 -27.81 -14.83
CA LEU A 36 -3.81 -26.51 -14.54
C LEU A 36 -2.48 -26.66 -13.77
N VAL A 37 -2.47 -27.45 -12.69
CA VAL A 37 -1.26 -27.73 -11.91
C VAL A 37 -0.21 -28.47 -12.76
N SER A 38 -0.63 -29.42 -13.60
CA SER A 38 0.28 -30.11 -14.52
C SER A 38 0.89 -29.17 -15.57
N ALA A 39 0.08 -28.25 -16.11
CA ALA A 39 0.54 -27.23 -17.04
C ALA A 39 1.56 -26.27 -16.39
N VAL A 40 1.27 -25.79 -15.18
CA VAL A 40 2.21 -24.97 -14.39
C VAL A 40 3.53 -25.71 -14.16
N ARG A 41 3.48 -26.97 -13.73
CA ARG A 41 4.69 -27.77 -13.51
C ARG A 41 5.52 -27.91 -14.78
N THR A 42 4.87 -28.15 -15.91
CA THR A 42 5.54 -28.28 -17.21
C THR A 42 6.14 -26.95 -17.66
N ALA A 43 5.46 -25.84 -17.39
CA ALA A 43 5.88 -24.52 -17.84
C ALA A 43 6.97 -23.87 -16.97
N LEU A 44 7.03 -24.23 -15.69
CA LEU A 44 8.03 -23.80 -14.73
C LEU A 44 9.19 -24.80 -14.57
N ASP A 45 9.26 -25.82 -15.43
CA ASP A 45 10.39 -26.74 -15.44
C ASP A 45 11.67 -26.03 -15.90
N SER A 46 12.84 -26.45 -15.40
CA SER A 46 14.13 -25.86 -15.77
C SER A 46 14.48 -25.93 -17.25
N SER A 47 13.89 -26.88 -17.99
CA SER A 47 14.09 -27.01 -19.43
C SER A 47 13.19 -26.09 -20.26
N SER A 48 12.30 -25.31 -19.61
CA SER A 48 11.31 -24.49 -20.28
C SER A 48 11.94 -23.28 -20.97
N GLY A 49 11.52 -23.05 -22.22
CA GLY A 49 11.89 -21.83 -22.94
C GLY A 49 11.28 -20.57 -22.32
N PRO A 50 11.83 -19.38 -22.65
CA PRO A 50 11.47 -18.12 -22.01
C PRO A 50 9.98 -17.75 -22.10
N VAL A 51 9.35 -18.03 -23.25
CA VAL A 51 7.92 -17.78 -23.48
C VAL A 51 7.04 -18.66 -22.60
N LEU A 52 7.44 -19.93 -22.44
CA LEU A 52 6.69 -20.89 -21.63
C LEU A 52 6.83 -20.56 -20.14
N LEU A 53 8.02 -20.17 -19.71
CA LEU A 53 8.29 -19.71 -18.34
C LEU A 53 7.47 -18.46 -17.98
N GLU A 54 7.44 -17.44 -18.84
CA GLU A 54 6.61 -16.25 -18.64
C GLU A 54 5.13 -16.63 -18.44
N ALA A 55 4.58 -17.43 -19.35
CA ALA A 55 3.17 -17.81 -19.28
C ALA A 55 2.89 -18.73 -18.07
N GLY A 56 3.84 -19.59 -17.71
CA GLY A 56 3.79 -20.43 -16.51
C GLY A 56 3.71 -19.60 -15.22
N LEU A 57 4.51 -18.54 -15.10
CA LEU A 57 4.51 -17.64 -13.94
C LEU A 57 3.17 -16.91 -13.79
N GLN A 58 2.63 -16.40 -14.90
CA GLN A 58 1.32 -15.75 -14.92
C GLN A 58 0.21 -16.73 -14.52
N LEU A 59 0.22 -17.93 -15.10
CA LEU A 59 -0.78 -18.96 -14.82
C LEU A 59 -0.74 -19.40 -13.36
N ALA A 60 0.45 -19.67 -12.83
CA ALA A 60 0.67 -20.08 -11.45
C ALA A 60 0.16 -19.02 -10.47
N THR A 61 0.46 -17.75 -10.74
CA THR A 61 -0.05 -16.63 -9.94
C THR A 61 -1.58 -16.59 -9.95
N LYS A 62 -2.21 -16.68 -11.13
CA LYS A 62 -3.68 -16.65 -11.24
C LYS A 62 -4.35 -17.81 -10.53
N ILE A 63 -3.82 -19.03 -10.66
CA ILE A 63 -4.34 -20.22 -9.96
C ILE A 63 -4.38 -20.00 -8.45
N LEU A 64 -3.30 -19.45 -7.88
CA LEU A 64 -3.19 -19.17 -6.46
C LEU A 64 -4.09 -17.99 -6.04
N THR A 65 -4.07 -16.86 -6.76
CA THR A 65 -4.86 -15.68 -6.39
C THR A 65 -6.37 -15.82 -6.64
N CYS A 66 -6.80 -16.78 -7.47
CA CYS A 66 -8.21 -17.03 -7.75
C CYS A 66 -8.79 -18.19 -6.94
N LYS A 67 -8.07 -18.71 -5.93
CA LYS A 67 -8.51 -19.82 -5.05
C LYS A 67 -8.82 -21.13 -5.79
N ILE A 68 -8.28 -21.34 -6.99
CA ILE A 68 -8.52 -22.59 -7.76
C ILE A 68 -7.95 -23.82 -7.05
N VAL A 69 -6.84 -23.64 -6.35
CA VAL A 69 -6.17 -24.70 -5.55
C VAL A 69 -6.49 -24.53 -4.05
N SER A 70 -7.55 -23.80 -3.72
CA SER A 70 -7.95 -23.67 -2.31
C SER A 70 -8.29 -25.03 -1.73
N ARG A 71 -7.94 -25.24 -0.46
CA ARG A 71 -7.99 -26.48 0.34
C ARG A 71 -6.85 -27.48 0.12
N ASP A 72 -5.85 -27.17 -0.73
CA ASP A 72 -4.68 -28.02 -0.93
C ASP A 72 -3.36 -27.29 -0.60
N GLN A 73 -3.01 -27.29 0.69
CA GLN A 73 -1.79 -26.67 1.20
C GLN A 73 -0.52 -27.24 0.54
N LEU A 74 -0.51 -28.52 0.20
CA LEU A 74 0.64 -29.16 -0.44
C LEU A 74 0.81 -28.67 -1.88
N ALA A 75 -0.28 -28.55 -2.64
CA ALA A 75 -0.23 -27.99 -3.98
C ALA A 75 0.14 -26.50 -3.96
N VAL A 76 -0.39 -25.71 -3.03
CA VAL A 76 0.00 -24.29 -2.84
C VAL A 76 1.50 -24.17 -2.59
N LYS A 77 2.06 -24.94 -1.65
CA LYS A 77 3.51 -24.96 -1.36
C LYS A 77 4.35 -25.44 -2.55
N ARG A 78 3.89 -26.46 -3.28
CA ARG A 78 4.59 -26.98 -4.46
C ARG A 78 4.63 -25.94 -5.58
N ILE A 79 3.52 -25.28 -5.88
CA ILE A 79 3.48 -24.21 -6.90
C ILE A 79 4.37 -23.05 -6.48
N PHE A 80 4.32 -22.64 -5.21
CA PHE A 80 5.19 -21.58 -4.69
C PHE A 80 6.67 -21.95 -4.83
N SER A 81 7.05 -23.19 -4.51
CA SER A 81 8.42 -23.69 -4.68
C SER A 81 8.86 -23.67 -6.15
N LEU A 82 7.98 -24.03 -7.09
CA LEU A 82 8.25 -23.93 -8.53
C LEU A 82 8.49 -22.48 -8.98
N ILE A 83 7.69 -21.52 -8.49
CA ILE A 83 7.89 -20.08 -8.76
C ILE A 83 9.20 -19.59 -8.14
N SER A 84 9.56 -20.08 -6.96
CA SER A 84 10.74 -19.64 -6.22
C SER A 84 12.05 -20.20 -6.78
N ARG A 85 12.03 -21.32 -7.52
CA ARG A 85 13.25 -21.95 -8.04
C ARG A 85 14.07 -21.01 -8.96
N PRO A 86 13.48 -20.34 -9.97
CA PRO A 86 14.20 -19.34 -10.79
C PRO A 86 14.77 -18.15 -10.00
N LEU A 87 14.26 -17.86 -8.79
CA LEU A 87 14.77 -16.77 -7.96
C LEU A 87 16.20 -17.04 -7.46
N ASN A 88 16.56 -18.31 -7.23
CA ASN A 88 17.91 -18.70 -6.80
C ASN A 88 18.95 -18.51 -7.92
N GLU A 89 18.51 -18.61 -9.16
CA GLU A 89 19.32 -18.46 -10.38
C GLU A 89 19.07 -17.09 -11.04
N PHE A 90 18.52 -16.12 -10.32
CA PHE A 90 17.98 -14.87 -10.88
C PHE A 90 18.96 -14.10 -11.77
N ASN A 91 20.22 -14.01 -11.35
CA ASN A 91 21.26 -13.32 -12.11
C ASN A 91 21.63 -14.05 -13.39
N ASP A 92 21.52 -15.39 -13.38
CA ASP A 92 21.85 -16.27 -14.50
C ASP A 92 20.66 -16.48 -15.46
N LEU A 93 19.48 -15.88 -15.16
CA LEU A 93 18.32 -15.86 -16.07
C LEU A 93 18.63 -15.03 -17.32
N TYR A 94 19.34 -15.66 -18.25
CA TYR A 94 19.74 -15.10 -19.53
C TYR A 94 19.52 -16.13 -20.64
N TYR A 95 18.90 -15.69 -21.73
CA TYR A 95 18.59 -16.52 -22.89
C TYR A 95 19.33 -15.99 -24.13
N PRO A 96 20.54 -16.51 -24.45
CA PRO A 96 21.40 -15.97 -25.52
C PRO A 96 20.75 -15.96 -26.91
N SER A 97 19.84 -16.89 -27.18
CA SER A 97 19.13 -17.00 -28.46
C SER A 97 17.97 -16.00 -28.61
N PHE A 98 17.73 -15.15 -27.60
CA PHE A 98 16.64 -14.20 -27.55
C PHE A 98 17.17 -12.78 -27.33
N ALA A 99 16.38 -11.78 -27.71
CA ALA A 99 16.72 -10.40 -27.43
C ALA A 99 16.75 -10.13 -25.91
N GLU A 100 17.61 -9.21 -25.47
CA GLU A 100 17.84 -8.88 -24.05
C GLU A 100 16.53 -8.59 -23.28
N TRP A 101 15.59 -7.88 -23.92
CA TRP A 101 14.29 -7.57 -23.32
C TRP A 101 13.47 -8.81 -22.92
N VAL A 102 13.69 -9.96 -23.57
CA VAL A 102 12.99 -11.22 -23.24
C VAL A 102 13.42 -11.73 -21.86
N SER A 103 14.73 -11.76 -21.60
CA SER A 103 15.29 -12.14 -20.30
C SER A 103 14.84 -11.17 -19.20
N CYS A 104 14.90 -9.86 -19.46
CA CYS A 104 14.43 -8.83 -18.54
C CYS A 104 12.92 -8.97 -18.26
N LYS A 105 12.10 -9.30 -19.26
CA LYS A 105 10.67 -9.53 -19.08
C LYS A 105 10.38 -10.68 -18.14
N ILE A 106 11.14 -11.77 -18.23
CA ILE A 106 11.01 -12.92 -17.33
C ILE A 106 11.38 -12.52 -15.89
N LYS A 107 12.50 -11.80 -15.71
CA LYS A 107 12.90 -11.24 -14.41
C LYS A 107 11.78 -10.39 -13.80
N VAL A 108 11.16 -9.51 -14.59
CA VAL A 108 9.99 -8.71 -14.14
C VAL A 108 8.82 -9.61 -13.75
N ARG A 109 8.43 -10.55 -14.61
CA ARG A 109 7.28 -11.45 -14.37
C ARG A 109 7.47 -12.33 -13.13
N LEU A 110 8.69 -12.79 -12.89
CA LEU A 110 9.05 -13.55 -11.69
C LEU A 110 8.87 -12.69 -10.43
N LEU A 111 9.40 -11.47 -10.43
CA LEU A 111 9.23 -10.54 -9.31
C LEU A 111 7.76 -10.14 -9.09
N THR A 112 6.99 -9.95 -10.16
CA THR A 112 5.55 -9.69 -10.10
C THR A 112 4.79 -10.88 -9.52
N ALA A 113 5.15 -12.12 -9.86
CA ALA A 113 4.51 -13.30 -9.31
C ALA A 113 4.66 -13.36 -7.78
N HIS A 114 5.89 -13.19 -7.28
CA HIS A 114 6.13 -13.13 -5.83
C HIS A 114 5.39 -11.97 -5.16
N ALA A 115 5.40 -10.78 -5.77
CA ALA A 115 4.70 -9.61 -5.24
C ALA A 115 3.18 -9.82 -5.17
N SER A 116 2.59 -10.36 -6.24
CA SER A 116 1.16 -10.67 -6.32
C SER A 116 0.74 -11.67 -5.24
N LEU A 117 1.52 -12.72 -5.00
CA LEU A 117 1.21 -13.71 -3.97
C LEU A 117 1.35 -13.11 -2.57
N LYS A 118 2.38 -12.30 -2.33
CA LYS A 118 2.54 -11.60 -1.04
C LYS A 118 1.36 -10.67 -0.78
N CYS A 119 1.02 -9.78 -1.71
CA CYS A 119 -0.12 -8.87 -1.57
C CYS A 119 -1.43 -9.62 -1.36
N TYR A 120 -1.64 -10.72 -2.10
CA TYR A 120 -2.82 -11.57 -1.96
C TYR A 120 -2.92 -12.17 -0.55
N THR A 121 -1.86 -12.84 -0.06
CA THR A 121 -1.83 -13.42 1.28
C THR A 121 -2.11 -12.37 2.36
N PHE A 122 -1.51 -11.19 2.24
CA PHE A 122 -1.73 -10.09 3.19
C PHE A 122 -3.14 -9.51 3.15
N ALA A 123 -3.78 -9.47 1.97
CA ALA A 123 -5.18 -9.07 1.87
C ALA A 123 -6.11 -10.02 2.64
N PHE A 124 -5.82 -11.34 2.68
CA PHE A 124 -6.56 -12.28 3.54
C PHE A 124 -6.34 -12.01 5.02
N LEU A 125 -5.10 -11.76 5.42
CA LEU A 125 -4.75 -11.48 6.81
C LEU A 125 -5.48 -10.24 7.33
N LYS A 126 -5.53 -9.17 6.52
CA LYS A 126 -6.16 -7.89 6.89
C LYS A 126 -7.69 -7.99 7.00
N ASN A 127 -8.33 -8.83 6.18
CA ASN A 127 -9.79 -8.81 6.04
C ASN A 127 -10.57 -9.63 7.10
N GLN A 128 -9.92 -10.35 8.02
CA GLN A 128 -10.47 -11.09 9.19
C GLN A 128 -11.98 -11.50 9.17
N GLN A 129 -12.53 -11.87 8.02
CA GLN A 129 -13.91 -12.29 7.87
C GLN A 129 -13.92 -13.75 7.41
N LYS A 130 -14.09 -14.63 8.40
CA LYS A 130 -14.45 -16.05 8.32
C LYS A 130 -13.44 -16.97 7.58
N GLU A 131 -12.91 -17.92 8.34
CA GLU A 131 -11.99 -19.00 7.93
C GLU A 131 -10.66 -18.51 7.35
N ILE A 132 -9.69 -18.36 8.26
CA ILE A 132 -8.27 -18.35 7.92
C ILE A 132 -7.98 -19.64 7.14
N SER A 133 -7.67 -19.53 5.84
CA SER A 133 -7.20 -20.69 5.08
C SER A 133 -5.74 -20.95 5.49
N ASP A 134 -5.53 -22.01 6.28
CA ASP A 134 -4.23 -22.48 6.78
C ASP A 134 -3.19 -22.68 5.67
N GLU A 135 -3.63 -22.79 4.42
CA GLU A 135 -2.80 -22.99 3.25
C GLU A 135 -1.90 -21.79 2.97
N TYR A 136 -2.47 -20.57 3.00
CA TYR A 136 -1.76 -19.33 2.66
C TYR A 136 -0.95 -18.80 3.84
N LEU A 137 -1.37 -19.09 5.09
CA LEU A 137 -0.55 -18.84 6.27
C LEU A 137 0.79 -19.56 6.19
N ALA A 138 0.79 -20.79 5.67
CA ALA A 138 2.00 -21.58 5.55
C ALA A 138 2.98 -21.07 4.48
N LEU A 139 2.60 -20.06 3.68
CA LEU A 139 3.51 -19.35 2.79
C LEU A 139 4.29 -18.23 3.50
N LEU A 140 3.82 -17.71 4.64
CA LEU A 140 4.45 -16.59 5.34
C LEU A 140 5.91 -16.86 5.74
N PRO A 141 6.28 -18.04 6.28
CA PRO A 141 7.69 -18.34 6.57
C PRO A 141 8.55 -18.39 5.31
N LEU A 142 8.00 -18.91 4.20
CA LEU A 142 8.71 -19.01 2.93
C LEU A 142 8.93 -17.61 2.29
N PHE A 143 7.97 -16.70 2.47
CA PHE A 143 8.16 -15.31 2.10
C PHE A 143 9.24 -14.65 2.95
N SER A 144 9.25 -14.87 4.26
CA SER A 144 10.26 -14.31 5.16
C SER A 144 11.67 -14.80 4.81
N GLU A 145 11.84 -16.06 4.40
CA GLU A 145 13.14 -16.58 3.96
C GLU A 145 13.66 -15.87 2.70
N SER A 146 12.77 -15.58 1.76
CA SER A 146 13.10 -14.94 0.47
C SER A 146 13.03 -13.42 0.49
N SER A 147 12.48 -12.81 1.54
CA SER A 147 12.11 -11.39 1.59
C SER A 147 13.29 -10.45 1.53
N LYS A 148 14.45 -10.84 2.06
CA LYS A 148 15.69 -10.05 1.99
C LYS A 148 16.12 -9.84 0.54
N ILE A 149 16.16 -10.92 -0.24
CA ILE A 149 16.57 -10.89 -1.65
C ILE A 149 15.47 -10.23 -2.50
N LEU A 150 14.21 -10.62 -2.29
CA LEU A 150 13.07 -10.05 -3.01
C LEU A 150 12.93 -8.54 -2.77
N GLY A 151 13.13 -8.08 -1.54
CA GLY A 151 13.12 -6.66 -1.20
C GLY A 151 14.13 -5.85 -2.00
N ILE A 152 15.37 -6.34 -2.09
CA ILE A 152 16.43 -5.72 -2.90
C ILE A 152 16.03 -5.67 -4.37
N TYR A 153 15.59 -6.80 -4.94
CA TYR A 153 15.22 -6.89 -6.36
C TYR A 153 14.01 -6.03 -6.70
N TRP A 154 12.98 -6.01 -5.86
CA TRP A 154 11.81 -5.16 -6.02
C TRP A 154 12.17 -3.67 -5.98
N LEU A 155 12.98 -3.23 -5.01
CA LEU A 155 13.45 -1.85 -4.93
C LEU A 155 14.27 -1.45 -6.16
N CYS A 156 15.17 -2.33 -6.61
CA CYS A 156 15.95 -2.10 -7.82
C CYS A 156 15.07 -2.01 -9.07
N LEU A 157 14.06 -2.87 -9.19
CA LEU A 157 13.10 -2.83 -10.28
C LEU A 157 12.23 -1.55 -10.26
N LEU A 158 11.81 -1.09 -9.09
CA LEU A 158 11.10 0.20 -8.96
C LEU A 158 12.01 1.38 -9.34
N LYS A 159 13.30 1.33 -9.01
CA LYS A 159 14.29 2.34 -9.45
C LYS A 159 14.40 2.37 -10.98
N ASP A 160 14.55 1.21 -11.62
CA ASP A 160 14.55 1.10 -13.09
C ASP A 160 13.26 1.61 -13.73
N TYR A 161 12.10 1.27 -13.16
CA TYR A 161 10.81 1.77 -13.64
C TYR A 161 10.69 3.28 -13.48
N SER A 162 11.11 3.82 -12.33
CA SER A 162 11.13 5.27 -12.09
C SER A 162 12.01 6.01 -13.11
N TYR A 163 13.14 5.41 -13.52
CA TYR A 163 14.00 5.95 -14.57
C TYR A 163 13.26 6.02 -15.91
N ILE A 164 12.61 4.94 -16.33
CA ILE A 164 11.87 4.92 -17.61
C ILE A 164 10.75 5.96 -17.61
N ARG A 165 10.02 6.09 -16.50
CA ARG A 165 8.85 6.97 -16.40
C ARG A 165 9.20 8.44 -16.27
N THR A 166 10.24 8.78 -15.51
CA THR A 166 10.61 10.18 -15.26
C THR A 166 11.62 10.73 -16.25
N GLN A 167 12.37 9.86 -16.95
CA GLN A 167 13.53 10.21 -17.79
C GLN A 167 14.55 11.10 -17.05
N SER A 168 14.52 11.09 -15.72
CA SER A 168 15.33 11.94 -14.86
C SER A 168 16.43 11.12 -14.18
N PHE A 169 17.63 11.69 -14.18
CA PHE A 169 18.86 11.08 -13.69
C PHE A 169 18.78 10.70 -12.20
N PRO A 170 19.46 9.63 -11.78
CA PRO A 170 20.32 9.65 -10.62
C PRO A 170 21.76 9.91 -11.10
N LYS A 171 22.51 10.74 -10.35
CA LYS A 171 23.95 11.06 -10.48
C LYS A 171 24.80 9.93 -11.09
N GLU A 172 25.93 10.28 -11.72
CA GLU A 172 26.97 9.50 -12.45
C GLU A 172 27.24 8.00 -12.09
N ASN A 173 26.68 7.43 -11.02
CA ASN A 173 26.90 6.08 -10.52
C ASN A 173 25.66 5.14 -10.56
N TRP A 174 24.55 5.50 -11.21
CA TRP A 174 23.40 4.57 -11.30
C TRP A 174 23.72 3.36 -12.18
N LYS A 175 23.56 2.16 -11.61
CA LYS A 175 23.67 0.89 -12.33
C LYS A 175 22.27 0.32 -12.55
N PRO A 176 21.85 0.11 -13.81
CA PRO A 176 20.56 -0.48 -14.09
C PRO A 176 20.50 -1.91 -13.55
N PHE A 177 19.34 -2.30 -13.04
CA PHE A 177 19.12 -3.65 -12.54
C PHE A 177 18.73 -4.62 -13.65
N LEU A 178 17.91 -4.16 -14.60
CA LEU A 178 17.56 -4.87 -15.81
C LEU A 178 18.59 -4.57 -16.90
N ASP A 179 19.15 -5.63 -17.46
CA ASP A 179 20.15 -5.56 -18.51
C ASP A 179 19.61 -4.78 -19.72
N GLY A 180 20.38 -3.79 -20.18
CA GLY A 180 20.03 -3.01 -21.36
C GLY A 180 18.86 -2.05 -21.20
N ILE A 181 18.29 -1.84 -20.00
CA ILE A 181 17.10 -0.98 -19.79
C ILE A 181 17.29 0.47 -20.27
N GLN A 182 18.53 0.94 -20.33
CA GLN A 182 18.92 2.25 -20.86
C GLN A 182 18.64 2.38 -22.36
N SER A 183 18.60 1.27 -23.09
CA SER A 183 18.24 1.24 -24.51
C SER A 183 16.75 1.53 -24.70
N THR A 184 16.43 2.44 -25.62
CA THR A 184 15.04 2.76 -26.01
C THR A 184 14.28 1.52 -26.50
N LEU A 185 14.97 0.59 -27.17
CA LEU A 185 14.36 -0.64 -27.66
C LEU A 185 13.89 -1.54 -26.50
N VAL A 186 14.73 -1.70 -25.48
CA VAL A 186 14.45 -2.58 -24.34
C VAL A 186 13.37 -1.95 -23.46
N SER A 187 13.52 -0.67 -23.10
CA SER A 187 12.55 0.07 -22.28
C SER A 187 11.15 0.11 -22.89
N THR A 188 11.02 0.40 -24.20
CA THR A 188 9.70 0.43 -24.87
C THR A 188 9.02 -0.93 -24.90
N LYS A 189 9.78 -2.03 -25.04
CA LYS A 189 9.23 -3.40 -24.99
C LYS A 189 8.83 -3.84 -23.59
N LEU A 190 9.55 -3.36 -22.56
CA LEU A 190 9.27 -3.70 -21.17
C LEU A 190 8.22 -2.81 -20.53
N LEU A 191 7.96 -1.61 -21.05
CA LEU A 191 7.07 -0.63 -20.43
C LEU A 191 5.70 -1.21 -20.05
N ALA A 192 5.02 -1.91 -20.97
CA ALA A 192 3.73 -2.53 -20.67
C ALA A 192 3.81 -3.56 -19.52
N CYS A 193 4.89 -4.36 -19.51
CA CYS A 193 5.13 -5.33 -18.44
C CYS A 193 5.43 -4.66 -17.09
N LEU A 194 6.12 -3.52 -17.10
CA LEU A 194 6.44 -2.75 -15.90
C LEU A 194 5.23 -1.99 -15.36
N GLU A 195 4.38 -1.43 -16.24
CA GLU A 195 3.11 -0.79 -15.89
C GLU A 195 2.16 -1.76 -15.16
N GLU A 196 2.14 -3.02 -15.59
CA GLU A 196 1.39 -4.08 -14.89
C GLU A 196 2.03 -4.49 -13.55
N ALA A 197 3.36 -4.38 -13.43
CA ALA A 197 4.13 -4.94 -12.32
C ALA A 197 4.30 -3.99 -11.13
N TRP A 198 4.55 -2.70 -11.39
CA TRP A 198 4.93 -1.74 -10.34
C TRP A 198 3.91 -1.61 -9.21
N PRO A 199 2.57 -1.66 -9.41
CA PRO A 199 1.63 -1.47 -8.32
C PRO A 199 1.75 -2.56 -7.26
N LEU A 200 1.81 -3.81 -7.71
CA LEU A 200 1.93 -4.99 -6.86
C LEU A 200 3.27 -5.00 -6.15
N ILE A 201 4.35 -4.66 -6.87
CA ILE A 201 5.69 -4.61 -6.30
C ILE A 201 5.80 -3.52 -5.23
N LEU A 202 5.24 -2.33 -5.49
CA LEU A 202 5.24 -1.22 -4.54
C LEU A 202 4.57 -1.62 -3.22
N GLN A 203 3.39 -2.23 -3.30
CA GLN A 203 2.70 -2.76 -2.13
C GLN A 203 3.48 -3.87 -1.44
N ALA A 204 4.00 -4.84 -2.20
CA ALA A 204 4.74 -5.97 -1.67
C ALA A 204 6.01 -5.54 -0.92
N VAL A 205 6.71 -4.50 -1.38
CA VAL A 205 7.86 -3.94 -0.66
C VAL A 205 7.44 -3.36 0.68
N ALA A 206 6.31 -2.64 0.73
CA ALA A 206 5.86 -1.96 1.94
C ALA A 206 5.27 -2.91 3.00
N LEU A 207 4.53 -3.95 2.60
CA LEU A 207 3.85 -4.87 3.51
C LEU A 207 4.82 -5.56 4.48
N ASP A 208 4.61 -5.32 5.78
CA ASP A 208 5.49 -5.76 6.89
C ASP A 208 6.97 -5.40 6.69
N ALA A 209 7.24 -4.28 6.03
CA ALA A 209 8.58 -3.72 5.97
C ALA A 209 9.02 -3.24 7.36
N VAL A 210 10.30 -3.42 7.66
CA VAL A 210 10.92 -2.97 8.91
C VAL A 210 12.14 -2.09 8.60
N PRO A 211 12.47 -1.11 9.46
CA PRO A 211 13.71 -0.35 9.30
C PRO A 211 14.92 -1.26 9.51
N LEU A 212 15.95 -1.10 8.68
CA LEU A 212 17.23 -1.79 8.83
C LEU A 212 17.86 -1.35 10.16
N ASN A 213 18.03 -2.30 11.07
CA ASN A 213 18.43 -2.05 12.45
C ASN A 213 19.91 -1.62 12.48
N THR A 214 20.19 -0.31 12.44
CA THR A 214 21.57 0.17 12.29
C THR A 214 22.30 0.35 13.61
N TYR A 215 21.68 0.81 14.70
CA TYR A 215 22.36 0.95 16.00
C TYR A 215 21.37 1.08 17.15
N ILE A 216 20.89 -0.02 17.71
CA ILE A 216 20.48 -0.06 19.13
C ILE A 216 20.90 -1.43 19.65
N GLU A 217 21.90 -1.49 20.52
CA GLU A 217 22.12 -2.63 21.42
C GLU A 217 20.80 -2.85 22.17
N ARG A 218 20.02 -3.84 21.76
CA ARG A 218 18.64 -3.99 22.22
C ARG A 218 18.51 -5.21 23.12
N SER A 219 18.07 -4.95 24.34
CA SER A 219 17.58 -5.96 25.28
C SER A 219 16.48 -6.81 24.64
N SER A 220 16.49 -8.10 24.95
CA SER A 220 15.62 -9.15 24.41
C SER A 220 14.10 -8.94 24.60
N GLU A 221 13.69 -7.98 25.44
CA GLU A 221 12.27 -7.71 25.72
C GLU A 221 11.57 -6.90 24.62
N THR A 222 12.31 -6.03 23.92
CA THR A 222 11.77 -5.14 22.86
C THR A 222 11.62 -5.82 21.50
N GLU A 223 12.32 -6.92 21.23
CA GLU A 223 12.15 -7.69 19.98
C GLU A 223 10.76 -8.33 19.92
N ASN A 224 10.31 -8.91 21.04
CA ASN A 224 9.01 -9.57 21.13
C ASN A 224 7.82 -8.63 20.92
N GLN A 225 7.93 -7.34 21.29
CA GLN A 225 6.89 -6.33 21.04
C GLN A 225 6.90 -5.80 19.59
N SER A 226 8.07 -5.65 18.97
CA SER A 226 8.14 -5.14 17.58
C SER A 226 7.59 -6.12 16.53
N VAL A 227 7.65 -7.42 16.84
CA VAL A 227 7.14 -8.51 15.99
C VAL A 227 5.63 -8.68 16.15
N THR A 228 5.05 -8.34 17.32
CA THR A 228 3.59 -8.43 17.55
C THR A 228 2.77 -7.44 16.73
N ASP A 229 3.38 -6.35 16.25
CA ASP A 229 2.71 -5.33 15.42
C ASP A 229 2.78 -5.60 13.91
N LEU A 230 3.32 -6.75 13.50
CA LEU A 230 3.40 -7.14 12.08
C LEU A 230 2.18 -7.97 11.71
N ILE A 231 1.59 -7.71 10.54
CA ILE A 231 0.36 -8.38 10.08
C ILE A 231 0.59 -9.89 9.96
N SER A 232 1.77 -10.28 9.48
CA SER A 232 2.18 -11.67 9.31
C SER A 232 2.89 -12.26 10.53
N GLY A 233 3.35 -11.43 11.47
CA GLY A 233 4.26 -11.84 12.55
C GLY A 233 5.69 -12.13 12.08
N TYR A 234 6.05 -11.83 10.83
CA TYR A 234 7.40 -12.00 10.29
C TYR A 234 7.97 -10.67 9.79
N SER A 235 9.26 -10.44 10.05
CA SER A 235 10.00 -9.40 9.35
C SER A 235 10.11 -9.77 7.87
N MET A 236 9.59 -8.90 7.00
CA MET A 236 9.64 -9.11 5.56
C MET A 236 10.80 -8.33 4.94
N VAL A 237 10.57 -7.11 4.49
CA VAL A 237 11.59 -6.33 3.78
C VAL A 237 12.27 -5.37 4.75
N GLU A 238 13.59 -5.43 4.82
CA GLU A 238 14.39 -4.47 5.59
C GLU A 238 14.70 -3.24 4.75
N LEU A 239 14.33 -2.06 5.23
CA LEU A 239 14.53 -0.79 4.55
C LEU A 239 15.59 0.04 5.27
N GLY A 240 16.69 0.34 4.59
CA GLY A 240 17.60 1.39 5.02
C GLY A 240 16.98 2.77 4.83
N SER A 241 17.69 3.80 5.30
CA SER A 241 17.20 5.18 5.20
C SER A 241 17.08 5.65 3.75
N GLU A 242 18.00 5.21 2.87
CA GLU A 242 17.96 5.55 1.44
C GLU A 242 16.81 4.83 0.72
N GLU A 243 16.62 3.54 0.99
CA GLU A 243 15.54 2.73 0.43
C GLU A 243 14.17 3.28 0.86
N PHE A 244 14.04 3.65 2.14
CA PHE A 244 12.82 4.27 2.66
C PHE A 244 12.53 5.61 1.98
N ARG A 245 13.51 6.51 1.89
CA ARG A 245 13.34 7.81 1.23
C ARG A 245 12.99 7.66 -0.25
N PHE A 246 13.62 6.71 -0.94
CA PHE A 246 13.29 6.39 -2.32
C PHE A 246 11.84 5.92 -2.44
N LEU A 247 11.43 4.96 -1.63
CA LEU A 247 10.08 4.39 -1.65
C LEU A 247 9.01 5.46 -1.34
N TRP A 248 9.25 6.28 -0.32
CA TRP A 248 8.40 7.39 0.07
C TRP A 248 8.27 8.44 -1.04
N GLY A 249 9.40 8.90 -1.57
CA GLY A 249 9.43 9.90 -2.64
C GLY A 249 8.81 9.38 -3.94
N PHE A 250 9.05 8.12 -4.29
CA PHE A 250 8.44 7.47 -5.45
C PHE A 250 6.92 7.36 -5.30
N ALA A 251 6.43 6.96 -4.12
CA ALA A 251 5.00 6.92 -3.81
C ALA A 251 4.34 8.31 -3.90
N LEU A 252 4.97 9.35 -3.35
CA LEU A 252 4.48 10.72 -3.46
C LEU A 252 4.44 11.18 -4.91
N LEU A 253 5.52 10.95 -5.67
CA LEU A 253 5.61 11.31 -7.07
C LEU A 253 4.48 10.69 -7.90
N LEU A 254 4.14 9.42 -7.65
CA LEU A 254 3.04 8.75 -8.33
C LEU A 254 1.69 9.42 -8.07
N LEU A 255 1.43 9.85 -6.83
CA LEU A 255 0.19 10.56 -6.49
C LEU A 255 0.11 11.94 -7.15
N PHE A 256 1.22 12.69 -7.19
CA PHE A 256 1.24 13.99 -7.86
C PHE A 256 1.18 13.88 -9.39
N GLN A 257 1.79 12.85 -10.00
CA GLN A 257 1.66 12.61 -11.44
C GLN A 257 0.23 12.24 -11.86
N GLY A 258 -0.54 11.58 -10.97
CA GLY A 258 -1.95 11.28 -11.19
C GLY A 258 -2.84 12.53 -11.25
N GLN A 259 -2.36 13.68 -10.78
CA GLN A 259 -3.12 14.93 -10.75
C GLN A 259 -2.93 15.76 -12.03
N ASP A 260 -1.95 15.43 -12.89
CA ASP A 260 -1.52 16.27 -14.02
C ASP A 260 -1.63 15.63 -15.42
N SER A 261 -2.12 14.39 -15.58
CA SER A 261 -2.03 13.71 -16.88
C SER A 261 -3.16 14.06 -17.87
N VAL A 262 -2.92 15.05 -18.73
CA VAL A 262 -3.37 14.98 -20.13
C VAL A 262 -2.60 13.85 -20.80
N LEU A 263 -3.34 12.90 -21.37
CA LEU A 263 -2.85 11.68 -21.99
C LEU A 263 -1.94 12.01 -23.20
N GLY A 264 -0.76 11.38 -23.24
CA GLY A 264 -0.13 11.05 -24.52
C GLY A 264 0.70 12.13 -25.20
N GLN A 265 1.55 12.85 -24.48
CA GLN A 265 2.83 13.32 -25.01
C GLN A 265 3.73 13.69 -23.83
N SER A 266 4.99 13.25 -23.92
CA SER A 266 6.03 13.59 -22.96
C SER A 266 6.06 15.08 -22.62
N ARG A 267 6.43 15.37 -21.38
CA ARG A 267 6.97 16.63 -20.82
C ARG A 267 5.97 17.39 -19.95
N LEU A 268 6.18 17.35 -18.64
CA LEU A 268 5.78 18.46 -17.78
C LEU A 268 7.00 18.99 -17.01
N PRO A 269 7.24 20.31 -17.04
CA PRO A 269 8.18 20.96 -16.14
C PRO A 269 7.61 20.97 -14.72
N ILE A 270 8.48 20.72 -13.74
CA ILE A 270 8.23 20.93 -12.32
C ILE A 270 7.77 22.38 -12.13
N GLY A 271 6.46 22.64 -11.94
CA GLY A 271 5.98 24.02 -11.83
C GLY A 271 4.48 24.31 -11.76
N SER A 272 3.56 23.34 -11.72
CA SER A 272 2.11 23.63 -11.75
C SER A 272 1.30 23.14 -10.53
N VAL A 273 1.84 23.31 -9.32
CA VAL A 273 1.05 23.05 -8.08
C VAL A 273 -0.05 24.12 -7.87
N ASN A 274 0.07 25.30 -8.49
CA ASN A 274 -0.85 26.42 -8.25
C ASN A 274 -2.12 26.43 -9.13
N ALA A 275 -2.23 25.60 -10.17
CA ALA A 275 -3.35 25.69 -11.13
C ALA A 275 -4.62 24.92 -10.68
N ILE A 276 -4.48 23.90 -9.83
CA ILE A 276 -5.60 23.03 -9.41
C ILE A 276 -6.43 23.67 -8.28
N LEU A 277 -5.82 24.56 -7.48
CA LEU A 277 -6.49 25.27 -6.38
C LEU A 277 -7.54 26.31 -6.84
N CYS A 278 -7.60 26.65 -8.14
CA CYS A 278 -8.51 27.65 -8.70
C CYS A 278 -9.68 27.10 -9.53
N GLY A 279 -10.15 25.88 -9.23
CA GLY A 279 -11.47 25.43 -9.70
C GLY A 279 -11.55 25.07 -11.18
N GLY A 280 -10.45 24.59 -11.78
CA GLY A 280 -10.49 23.94 -13.10
C GLY A 280 -11.05 22.52 -12.96
N GLY A 281 -12.18 22.23 -13.61
CA GLY A 281 -12.79 20.90 -13.59
C GLY A 281 -11.83 19.83 -14.13
N VAL A 282 -11.48 18.86 -13.29
CA VAL A 282 -10.68 17.68 -13.67
C VAL A 282 -11.53 16.77 -14.57
N GLY A 283 -11.04 16.43 -15.76
CA GLY A 283 -11.70 15.51 -16.70
C GLY A 283 -11.86 14.10 -16.12
N GLU A 284 -12.93 13.39 -16.53
CA GLU A 284 -13.30 12.07 -15.97
C GLU A 284 -12.20 11.00 -16.13
N GLU A 285 -11.40 11.04 -17.20
CA GLU A 285 -10.29 10.09 -17.40
C GLU A 285 -9.14 10.30 -16.41
N VAL A 286 -8.82 11.56 -16.09
CA VAL A 286 -7.80 11.93 -15.09
C VAL A 286 -8.26 11.51 -13.70
N LYS A 287 -9.55 11.70 -13.39
CA LYS A 287 -10.17 11.18 -12.16
C LYS A 287 -9.99 9.67 -12.06
N SER A 288 -10.37 8.92 -13.08
CA SER A 288 -10.27 7.44 -13.07
C SER A 288 -8.85 6.90 -12.86
N THR A 289 -7.84 7.62 -13.38
CA THR A 289 -6.42 7.24 -13.24
C THR A 289 -5.89 7.61 -11.85
N SER A 290 -6.21 8.81 -11.36
CA SER A 290 -5.85 9.25 -10.01
C SER A 290 -6.45 8.35 -8.91
N LEU A 291 -7.67 7.85 -9.12
CA LEU A 291 -8.35 6.93 -8.20
C LEU A 291 -7.63 5.58 -8.09
N LYS A 292 -7.24 4.99 -9.24
CA LYS A 292 -6.45 3.74 -9.28
C LYS A 292 -5.07 3.90 -8.65
N LEU A 293 -4.48 5.10 -8.67
CA LEU A 293 -3.21 5.36 -8.00
C LEU A 293 -3.39 5.46 -6.48
N CYS A 294 -4.46 6.12 -6.01
CA CYS A 294 -4.79 6.19 -4.59
C CYS A 294 -5.05 4.80 -3.98
N GLU A 295 -5.75 3.92 -4.69
CA GLU A 295 -5.95 2.50 -4.36
C GLU A 295 -4.65 1.78 -4.01
N VAL A 296 -3.60 2.08 -4.77
CA VAL A 296 -2.32 1.39 -4.66
C VAL A 296 -1.44 2.03 -3.60
N VAL A 297 -1.38 3.36 -3.60
CA VAL A 297 -0.35 4.12 -2.88
C VAL A 297 -0.76 4.49 -1.45
N LEU A 298 -2.04 4.77 -1.18
CA LEU A 298 -2.48 5.09 0.19
C LEU A 298 -2.24 3.94 1.18
N PRO A 299 -2.48 2.65 0.82
CA PRO A 299 -2.09 1.53 1.68
C PRO A 299 -0.58 1.46 1.95
N VAL A 300 0.26 1.90 1.01
CA VAL A 300 1.71 1.94 1.19
C VAL A 300 2.07 2.96 2.26
N PHE A 301 1.50 4.17 2.21
CA PHE A 301 1.70 5.18 3.25
C PHE A 301 1.15 4.76 4.62
N GLN A 302 0.04 4.01 4.65
CA GLN A 302 -0.49 3.40 5.88
C GLN A 302 0.54 2.45 6.53
N VAL A 303 1.34 1.73 5.75
CA VAL A 303 2.36 0.84 6.33
C VAL A 303 3.63 1.61 6.69
N LEU A 304 4.07 2.53 5.83
CA LEU A 304 5.28 3.33 6.05
C LEU A 304 5.15 4.35 7.19
N SER A 305 3.92 4.68 7.61
CA SER A 305 3.63 5.56 8.76
C SER A 305 3.53 4.80 10.10
N ALA A 306 3.90 3.52 10.14
CA ALA A 306 3.93 2.75 11.39
C ALA A 306 4.97 3.29 12.40
N GLU A 307 4.73 3.06 13.69
CA GLU A 307 5.58 3.51 14.81
C GLU A 307 7.07 3.17 14.60
N ARG A 308 7.35 1.97 14.09
CA ARG A 308 8.70 1.48 13.83
C ARG A 308 9.52 2.45 12.97
N PHE A 309 8.94 3.13 11.97
CA PHE A 309 9.67 4.09 11.13
C PHE A 309 9.83 5.47 11.79
N PHE A 310 8.91 5.87 12.68
CA PHE A 310 9.08 7.04 13.53
C PHE A 310 10.21 6.83 14.54
N SER A 311 10.29 5.65 15.16
CA SER A 311 11.28 5.33 16.21
C SER A 311 12.74 5.45 15.72
N VAL A 312 12.98 5.16 14.44
CA VAL A 312 14.32 5.25 13.81
C VAL A 312 14.52 6.62 13.12
N GLY A 313 13.56 7.54 13.23
CA GLY A 313 13.67 8.89 12.68
C GLY A 313 13.62 8.97 11.16
N PHE A 314 13.03 7.99 10.48
CA PHE A 314 12.90 8.01 9.02
C PHE A 314 11.83 9.01 8.55
N LEU A 315 10.80 9.23 9.38
CA LEU A 315 9.74 10.20 9.14
C LEU A 315 10.08 11.55 9.76
N THR A 316 10.05 12.59 8.93
CA THR A 316 10.27 13.98 9.35
C THR A 316 8.95 14.75 9.37
N MET A 317 8.94 15.92 10.01
CA MET A 317 7.77 16.80 10.02
C MET A 317 7.35 17.18 8.59
N VAL A 318 8.32 17.42 7.70
CA VAL A 318 8.07 17.76 6.29
C VAL A 318 7.40 16.59 5.57
N SER A 319 7.93 15.37 5.73
CA SER A 319 7.34 14.17 5.13
C SER A 319 5.89 13.95 5.58
N CYS A 320 5.60 14.15 6.88
CA CYS A 320 4.24 14.08 7.39
C CYS A 320 3.35 15.20 6.84
N GLN A 321 3.86 16.42 6.68
CA GLN A 321 3.08 17.53 6.08
C GLN A 321 2.67 17.21 4.63
N GLU A 322 3.62 16.74 3.81
CA GLU A 322 3.36 16.35 2.43
C GLU A 322 2.25 15.27 2.35
N LEU A 323 2.34 14.24 3.20
CA LEU A 323 1.34 13.18 3.24
C LEU A 323 -0.03 13.67 3.73
N LEU A 324 -0.06 14.52 4.75
CA LEU A 324 -1.32 15.09 5.25
C LEU A 324 -2.01 15.98 4.20
N GLN A 325 -1.24 16.72 3.40
CA GLN A 325 -1.77 17.49 2.27
C GLN A 325 -2.36 16.58 1.18
N VAL A 326 -1.70 15.46 0.90
CA VAL A 326 -2.23 14.42 -0.02
C VAL A 326 -3.54 13.84 0.51
N CYS A 327 -3.61 13.51 1.81
CA CYS A 327 -4.84 13.06 2.44
C CYS A 327 -5.94 14.13 2.36
N PHE A 328 -5.59 15.40 2.57
CA PHE A 328 -6.52 16.52 2.45
C PHE A 328 -7.12 16.59 1.06
N PHE A 329 -6.29 16.51 0.00
CA PHE A 329 -6.76 16.46 -1.38
C PHE A 329 -7.70 15.27 -1.63
N SER A 330 -7.34 14.07 -1.15
CA SER A 330 -8.12 12.85 -1.39
C SER A 330 -9.54 12.90 -0.81
N ILE A 331 -9.74 13.59 0.31
CA ILE A 331 -11.05 13.75 0.95
C ILE A 331 -12.06 14.47 0.06
N PHE A 332 -11.60 15.42 -0.76
CA PHE A 332 -12.49 16.20 -1.64
C PHE A 332 -12.82 15.50 -2.96
N VAL A 333 -12.14 14.39 -3.27
CA VAL A 333 -12.32 13.69 -4.55
C VAL A 333 -13.41 12.62 -4.43
N GLU A 334 -13.31 11.67 -3.49
CA GLU A 334 -14.30 10.59 -3.27
C GLU A 334 -14.31 10.06 -1.82
N ASP A 335 -15.42 9.44 -1.39
CA ASP A 335 -15.62 8.88 -0.03
C ASP A 335 -14.88 7.56 0.22
N THR A 336 -14.37 6.92 -0.83
CA THR A 336 -13.75 5.59 -0.78
C THR A 336 -12.43 5.54 -0.01
N TRP A 337 -11.72 6.68 0.09
CA TRP A 337 -10.38 6.77 0.69
C TRP A 337 -10.35 7.24 2.14
N ASP A 338 -11.50 7.62 2.69
CA ASP A 338 -11.59 8.20 4.03
C ASP A 338 -11.04 7.24 5.08
N SER A 339 -11.30 5.94 4.95
CA SER A 339 -10.79 4.91 5.87
C SER A 339 -9.25 4.86 5.94
N LEU A 340 -8.59 4.98 4.79
CA LEU A 340 -7.12 4.98 4.69
C LEU A 340 -6.54 6.30 5.19
N ALA A 341 -7.14 7.43 4.79
CA ALA A 341 -6.72 8.75 5.27
C ALA A 341 -6.84 8.87 6.80
N ILE A 342 -7.92 8.34 7.38
CA ILE A 342 -8.14 8.28 8.82
C ILE A 342 -7.10 7.40 9.50
N SER A 343 -6.79 6.23 8.93
CA SER A 343 -5.76 5.36 9.48
C SER A 343 -4.37 5.99 9.44
N ILE A 344 -4.01 6.66 8.34
CA ILE A 344 -2.74 7.39 8.19
C ILE A 344 -2.67 8.52 9.22
N LEU A 345 -3.72 9.34 9.33
CA LEU A 345 -3.79 10.43 10.30
C LEU A 345 -3.65 9.90 11.73
N SER A 346 -4.34 8.81 12.06
CA SER A 346 -4.27 8.18 13.38
C SER A 346 -2.85 7.75 13.72
N GLN A 347 -2.16 7.07 12.80
CA GLN A 347 -0.76 6.66 12.98
C GLN A 347 0.18 7.85 13.15
N ILE A 348 0.04 8.91 12.35
CA ILE A 348 0.87 10.12 12.48
C ILE A 348 0.66 10.75 13.86
N VAL A 349 -0.58 10.92 14.30
CA VAL A 349 -0.89 11.57 15.58
C VAL A 349 -0.40 10.75 16.77
N GLN A 350 -0.52 9.43 16.71
CA GLN A 350 -0.08 8.54 17.77
C GLN A 350 1.45 8.47 17.84
N ASN A 351 2.13 8.37 16.69
CA ASN A 351 3.54 7.98 16.64
C ASN A 351 4.52 9.14 16.40
N CYS A 352 4.06 10.33 15.99
CA CYS A 352 4.98 11.44 15.73
C CYS A 352 5.71 11.90 17.00
N PRO A 353 6.94 12.45 16.90
CA PRO A 353 7.64 13.10 18.02
C PRO A 353 6.82 14.25 18.64
N THR A 354 6.99 14.51 19.93
CA THR A 354 6.28 15.59 20.65
C THR A 354 6.55 16.97 20.08
N ASP A 355 7.74 17.19 19.53
CA ASP A 355 8.14 18.46 18.94
C ASP A 355 7.37 18.82 17.66
N PHE A 356 6.82 17.84 16.93
CA PHE A 356 6.02 18.11 15.72
C PHE A 356 4.75 18.88 16.09
N LEU A 357 4.09 18.49 17.19
CA LEU A 357 2.85 19.09 17.68
C LEU A 357 3.07 20.39 18.48
N LYS A 358 4.31 20.88 18.57
CA LYS A 358 4.60 22.25 19.03
C LYS A 358 4.57 23.26 17.87
N THR A 359 4.76 22.78 16.64
CA THR A 359 4.82 23.65 15.46
C THR A 359 3.40 24.00 14.99
N GLU A 360 3.06 25.29 15.03
CA GLU A 360 1.71 25.80 14.74
C GLU A 360 1.17 25.32 13.38
N SER A 361 1.96 25.43 12.32
CA SER A 361 1.54 25.04 10.97
C SER A 361 1.21 23.56 10.83
N PHE A 362 1.97 22.68 11.50
CA PHE A 362 1.71 21.25 11.51
C PHE A 362 0.43 20.91 12.27
N VAL A 363 0.27 21.50 13.45
CA VAL A 363 -0.91 21.33 14.30
C VAL A 363 -2.18 21.78 13.58
N TYR A 364 -2.14 22.92 12.89
CA TYR A 364 -3.27 23.40 12.10
C TYR A 364 -3.66 22.42 11.00
N LEU A 365 -2.70 21.93 10.22
CA LEU A 365 -2.96 20.96 9.15
C LEU A 365 -3.59 19.66 9.70
N VAL A 366 -3.06 19.14 10.79
CA VAL A 366 -3.58 17.95 11.48
C VAL A 366 -4.99 18.19 12.02
N SER A 367 -5.22 19.33 12.69
CA SER A 367 -6.55 19.76 13.18
C SER A 367 -7.57 19.84 12.05
N GLU A 368 -7.21 20.52 10.97
CA GLU A 368 -8.11 20.79 9.86
C GLU A 368 -8.50 19.49 9.15
N LEU A 369 -7.52 18.63 8.85
CA LEU A 369 -7.77 17.31 8.26
C LEU A 369 -8.65 16.45 9.16
N TYR A 370 -8.34 16.43 10.46
CA TYR A 370 -9.10 15.66 11.45
C TYR A 370 -10.57 16.13 11.53
N LEU A 371 -10.78 17.45 11.61
CA LEU A 371 -12.12 18.04 11.66
C LEU A 371 -12.89 17.82 10.36
N ALA A 372 -12.21 17.89 9.21
CA ALA A 372 -12.81 17.60 7.91
C ALA A 372 -13.28 16.14 7.82
N LEU A 373 -12.44 15.19 8.24
CA LEU A 373 -12.77 13.76 8.27
C LEU A 373 -13.93 13.44 9.21
N LEU A 374 -13.92 13.99 10.43
CA LEU A 374 -15.04 13.87 11.36
C LEU A 374 -16.32 14.48 10.76
N PHE A 375 -16.25 15.69 10.22
CA PHE A 375 -17.43 16.34 9.68
C PHE A 375 -18.02 15.53 8.51
N LYS A 376 -17.18 15.01 7.63
CA LYS A 376 -17.56 14.15 6.51
C LYS A 376 -18.17 12.83 6.98
N SER A 377 -17.52 12.11 7.90
CA SER A 377 -18.01 10.81 8.41
C SER A 377 -19.37 10.92 9.11
N PHE A 378 -19.64 12.05 9.78
CA PHE A 378 -20.92 12.30 10.43
C PHE A 378 -22.00 12.87 9.49
N THR A 379 -21.65 13.39 8.31
CA THR A 379 -22.62 13.89 7.32
C THR A 379 -23.04 12.82 6.31
N SER A 380 -22.17 11.85 5.99
CA SER A 380 -22.46 10.71 5.10
C SER A 380 -23.28 9.57 5.75
N ALA A 381 -23.52 9.64 7.08
CA ALA A 381 -24.26 8.64 7.87
C ALA A 381 -25.77 8.50 7.51
N THR A 382 -26.23 9.16 6.45
CA THR A 382 -27.58 9.00 5.88
C THR A 382 -27.67 7.90 4.80
N SER A 383 -26.57 7.20 4.48
CA SER A 383 -26.54 6.13 3.46
C SER A 383 -26.28 4.73 4.08
N GLN A 384 -26.93 3.70 3.51
CA GLN A 384 -27.24 2.38 4.10
C GLN A 384 -26.06 1.41 4.40
N TYR A 385 -24.80 1.86 4.51
CA TYR A 385 -23.63 0.98 4.73
C TYR A 385 -23.09 1.07 6.18
N HIS A 386 -23.82 0.50 7.13
CA HIS A 386 -23.63 0.77 8.56
C HIS A 386 -22.42 0.10 9.25
N SER A 387 -21.86 -1.01 8.76
CA SER A 387 -20.85 -1.76 9.54
C SER A 387 -19.42 -1.20 9.47
N SER A 388 -18.96 -0.74 8.31
CA SER A 388 -17.59 -0.22 8.16
C SER A 388 -17.42 1.22 8.64
N GLN A 389 -18.51 1.99 8.66
CA GLN A 389 -18.50 3.41 9.02
C GLN A 389 -18.39 3.62 10.54
N ASP A 390 -18.97 2.72 11.34
CA ASP A 390 -18.89 2.76 12.81
C ASP A 390 -17.44 2.50 13.30
N ASP A 391 -16.72 1.59 12.65
CA ASP A 391 -15.29 1.33 12.92
C ASP A 391 -14.44 2.58 12.64
N ILE A 392 -14.69 3.24 11.50
CA ILE A 392 -13.95 4.45 11.08
C ILE A 392 -14.16 5.61 12.07
N VAL A 393 -15.41 5.86 12.47
CA VAL A 393 -15.75 6.89 13.46
C VAL A 393 -15.11 6.57 14.82
N SER A 394 -15.06 5.29 15.20
CA SER A 394 -14.39 4.87 16.43
C SER A 394 -12.87 5.13 16.42
N VAL A 395 -12.19 4.92 15.29
CA VAL A 395 -10.75 5.21 15.14
C VAL A 395 -10.46 6.71 15.26
N LEU A 396 -11.29 7.56 14.65
CA LEU A 396 -11.17 9.01 14.81
C LEU A 396 -11.37 9.44 16.26
N LEU A 397 -12.42 8.94 16.92
CA LEU A 397 -12.74 9.30 18.31
C LEU A 397 -11.70 8.76 19.31
N THR A 398 -11.08 7.62 19.05
CA THR A 398 -9.97 7.09 19.88
C THR A 398 -8.67 7.85 19.69
N THR A 399 -8.44 8.43 18.51
CA THR A 399 -7.27 9.28 18.23
C THR A 399 -7.42 10.67 18.87
N ALA A 400 -8.64 11.16 19.05
CA ALA A 400 -8.94 12.52 19.53
C ALA A 400 -8.30 12.87 20.89
N PRO A 401 -8.37 12.03 21.94
CA PRO A 401 -7.73 12.30 23.22
C PRO A 401 -6.21 12.44 23.12
N THR A 402 -5.57 11.60 22.29
CA THR A 402 -4.10 11.65 22.10
C THR A 402 -3.68 12.95 21.42
N LEU A 403 -4.46 13.39 20.42
CA LEU A 403 -4.30 14.67 19.77
C LEU A 403 -4.42 15.81 20.78
N LEU A 404 -5.55 15.91 21.49
CA LEU A 404 -5.85 17.01 22.40
C LEU A 404 -4.90 17.10 23.60
N LYS A 405 -4.44 15.96 24.15
CA LYS A 405 -3.47 15.94 25.27
C LYS A 405 -2.10 16.48 24.86
N ARG A 406 -1.74 16.35 23.57
CA ARG A 406 -0.44 16.78 23.05
C ARG A 406 -0.46 18.22 22.52
N TYR A 407 -1.61 18.91 22.56
CA TYR A 407 -1.73 20.30 22.13
C TYR A 407 -1.14 21.26 23.17
N GLU A 408 -0.31 22.20 22.72
CA GLU A 408 0.08 23.31 23.58
C GLU A 408 -1.07 24.31 23.80
N PRO A 409 -1.19 24.88 25.01
CA PRO A 409 -2.24 25.85 25.34
C PRO A 409 -2.07 27.20 24.61
N LYS A 410 -0.99 27.43 23.86
CA LYS A 410 -0.82 28.63 23.02
C LYS A 410 -1.66 28.58 21.74
N MET A 411 -2.16 27.40 21.37
CA MET A 411 -2.96 27.20 20.17
C MET A 411 -4.34 27.83 20.36
N GLY A 412 -4.70 28.74 19.46
CA GLY A 412 -5.79 29.68 19.65
C GLY A 412 -7.16 29.03 19.93
N LEU A 413 -7.98 29.73 20.73
CA LEU A 413 -9.37 29.41 21.07
C LEU A 413 -10.22 28.92 19.88
N LYS A 414 -9.91 29.39 18.66
CA LYS A 414 -10.62 29.02 17.42
C LYS A 414 -10.62 27.52 17.15
N SER A 415 -9.47 26.84 17.32
CA SER A 415 -9.39 25.39 17.07
C SER A 415 -10.17 24.62 18.15
N ILE A 416 -10.03 25.03 19.42
CA ILE A 416 -10.77 24.42 20.54
C ILE A 416 -12.30 24.58 20.34
N LEU A 417 -12.75 25.76 19.91
CA LEU A 417 -14.14 26.03 19.55
C LEU A 417 -14.63 25.14 18.40
N ALA A 418 -13.80 24.91 17.38
CA ALA A 418 -14.14 24.02 16.27
C ALA A 418 -14.30 22.55 16.75
N PHE A 419 -13.40 22.06 17.61
CA PHE A 419 -13.52 20.73 18.22
C PHE A 419 -14.76 20.60 19.11
N LEU A 420 -15.12 21.63 19.88
CA LEU A 420 -16.36 21.66 20.68
C LEU A 420 -17.62 21.60 19.81
N LEU A 421 -17.67 22.40 18.74
CA LEU A 421 -18.79 22.42 17.80
C LEU A 421 -18.98 21.06 17.14
N VAL A 422 -17.88 20.41 16.73
CA VAL A 422 -17.93 19.07 16.16
C VAL A 422 -18.35 18.04 17.21
N GLY A 423 -17.77 18.07 18.41
CA GLY A 423 -18.16 17.16 19.51
C GLY A 423 -19.64 17.24 19.85
N TYR A 424 -20.21 18.44 19.91
CA TYR A 424 -21.65 18.64 20.12
C TYR A 424 -22.50 18.04 18.99
N LYS A 425 -22.09 18.23 17.71
CA LYS A 425 -22.77 17.59 16.57
C LYS A 425 -22.64 16.07 16.59
N CYS A 426 -21.51 15.53 17.05
CA CYS A 426 -21.31 14.08 17.20
C CYS A 426 -22.26 13.48 18.24
N ILE A 427 -22.45 14.14 19.39
CA ILE A 427 -23.43 13.69 20.42
C ILE A 427 -24.83 13.56 19.82
N GLN A 428 -25.25 14.53 19.00
CA GLN A 428 -26.58 14.51 18.39
C GLN A 428 -26.80 13.37 17.38
N ARG A 429 -25.72 12.77 16.86
CA ARG A 429 -25.75 11.76 15.78
C ARG A 429 -25.24 10.38 16.18
N ALA A 430 -24.89 10.18 17.44
CA ALA A 430 -24.37 8.90 17.92
C ALA A 430 -25.47 7.82 17.88
N SER A 431 -25.20 6.73 17.18
CA SER A 431 -26.15 5.62 16.95
C SER A 431 -25.99 4.47 17.97
N THR A 432 -24.85 4.39 18.67
CA THR A 432 -24.49 3.26 19.55
C THR A 432 -23.98 3.71 20.91
N GLU A 433 -24.17 2.91 21.96
CA GLU A 433 -23.62 3.19 23.31
C GLU A 433 -22.08 3.29 23.31
N PHE A 434 -21.41 2.48 22.48
CA PHE A 434 -19.95 2.53 22.33
C PHE A 434 -19.48 3.86 21.73
N SER A 435 -20.13 4.34 20.66
CA SER A 435 -19.80 5.66 20.08
C SER A 435 -20.10 6.80 21.05
N LEU A 436 -21.20 6.74 21.81
CA LEU A 436 -21.53 7.70 22.87
C LEU A 436 -20.47 7.76 23.97
N SER A 437 -19.98 6.61 24.45
CA SER A 437 -18.88 6.55 25.43
C SER A 437 -17.61 7.23 24.90
N ARG A 438 -17.25 6.99 23.64
CA ARG A 438 -16.07 7.62 23.03
C ARG A 438 -16.23 9.11 22.80
N ILE A 439 -17.44 9.56 22.45
CA ILE A 439 -17.75 10.99 22.34
C ILE A 439 -17.67 11.66 23.71
N HIS A 440 -18.13 10.98 24.78
CA HIS A 440 -17.96 11.46 26.15
C HIS A 440 -16.48 11.64 26.52
N ASP A 441 -15.62 10.65 26.24
CA ASP A 441 -14.17 10.73 26.47
C ASP A 441 -13.54 11.93 25.75
N PHE A 442 -13.96 12.16 24.49
CA PHE A 442 -13.51 13.29 23.68
C PHE A 442 -13.92 14.64 24.29
N VAL A 443 -15.20 14.80 24.67
CA VAL A 443 -15.73 16.03 25.27
C VAL A 443 -15.10 16.29 26.65
N GLN A 444 -14.84 15.24 27.43
CA GLN A 444 -14.14 15.35 28.71
C GLN A 444 -12.69 15.85 28.51
N CYS A 445 -11.97 15.33 27.51
CA CYS A 445 -10.63 15.81 27.15
C CYS A 445 -10.67 17.28 26.74
N LEU A 446 -11.61 17.69 25.88
CA LEU A 446 -11.79 19.09 25.49
C LEU A 446 -12.06 20.01 26.68
N THR A 447 -12.92 19.57 27.60
CA THR A 447 -13.27 20.34 28.80
C THR A 447 -12.05 20.54 29.71
N SER A 448 -11.20 19.52 29.83
CA SER A 448 -9.94 19.63 30.59
C SER A 448 -8.96 20.62 29.95
N LEU A 449 -8.84 20.58 28.61
CA LEU A 449 -8.00 21.51 27.85
C LEU A 449 -8.50 22.96 27.98
N MET A 450 -9.81 23.19 27.87
CA MET A 450 -10.41 24.51 28.11
C MET A 450 -10.12 25.03 29.53
N LYS A 451 -10.25 24.18 30.56
CA LYS A 451 -9.94 24.58 31.94
C LYS A 451 -8.47 25.01 32.07
N SER A 452 -7.54 24.27 31.45
CA SER A 452 -6.12 24.63 31.46
C SER A 452 -5.84 25.97 30.75
N TYR A 453 -6.56 26.26 29.67
CA TYR A 453 -6.43 27.53 28.95
C TYR A 453 -6.97 28.72 29.74
N VAL A 454 -8.12 28.54 30.40
CA VAL A 454 -8.74 29.59 31.23
C VAL A 454 -7.92 29.87 32.49
N THR A 455 -7.35 28.84 33.12
CA THR A 455 -6.51 28.97 34.32
C THR A 455 -5.08 29.43 34.00
N GLY A 456 -4.50 29.00 32.87
CA GLY A 456 -3.18 29.43 32.41
C GLY A 456 -3.12 30.91 32.01
N LYS A 457 -4.24 31.51 31.59
CA LYS A 457 -4.36 32.97 31.37
C LYS A 457 -4.40 33.80 32.66
N GLN A 458 -4.48 33.19 33.84
CA GLN A 458 -4.40 33.93 35.10
C GLN A 458 -2.96 34.16 35.60
N PHE A 459 -1.94 33.65 34.88
CA PHE A 459 -0.52 33.84 35.22
C PHE A 459 0.35 34.32 34.03
N SER A 460 -0.19 35.20 33.18
CA SER A 460 0.61 36.00 32.24
C SER A 460 0.56 37.48 32.59
#